data_AF-A0A8H6INN9-F1
#
_entry.id   AF-A0A8H6INN9-F1
#
_cell.length_a   1.000
_cell.length_b   1.000
_cell.length_c   1.000
_cell.angle_alpha   90.00
_cell.angle_beta   90.00
_cell.angle_gamma   90.00
#
_symmetry.space_group_name_H-M   'P 1'
#
loop_
_entity.id
_entity.type
_entity.pdbx_description
1 polymer ?
#
loop_
_entity_poly.entity_id
_entity_poly.type
_entity_poly.pdbx_seq_one_letter_code
_entity_poly.pdbx_strand_id
1 'polypeptide(L)'
;MESRSLVFLVFLTLGRVCSASIGLTGIDSFENKPFCATACYGSLSSYRLDCSEVHGDPDDHHAHVMTSPECRADNAPFLTSLAWCIHSKCEEVGEHLSTSEIEEFWERTAGGDSAVQPRWSYRQALANIFEAPVMELGHDGTISETVKTPFFWNVLYGTYTTLYQEGWNMNVFGLIILNVGLGLPVVLTWLGYLPLFDRVFERLRPYIVYPSLVGTYHVRPLPFFLGNAPTVGQALYVGLMVALNV
;
A
#
# COMPACT_ATOMS: atom_id res chain seq x y z
N MET A 1 30.00 -36.41 -10.33
CA MET A 1 28.70 -36.51 -9.62
C MET A 1 28.70 -35.70 -8.32
N GLU A 2 29.81 -35.63 -7.58
CA GLU A 2 29.92 -34.88 -6.31
C GLU A 2 29.74 -33.36 -6.39
N SER A 3 30.18 -32.70 -7.47
CA SER A 3 30.05 -31.24 -7.60
C SER A 3 28.60 -30.75 -7.74
N ARG A 4 27.66 -31.63 -8.14
CA ARG A 4 26.25 -31.27 -8.37
C ARG A 4 25.42 -31.28 -7.07
N SER A 5 25.78 -32.11 -6.10
CA SER A 5 25.10 -32.18 -4.80
C SER A 5 25.47 -31.03 -3.87
N LEU A 6 26.69 -30.49 -3.98
CA LEU A 6 27.15 -29.36 -3.17
C LEU A 6 26.44 -28.04 -3.52
N VAL A 7 26.18 -27.77 -4.80
CA VAL A 7 25.41 -26.59 -5.22
C VAL A 7 23.96 -26.65 -4.73
N PHE A 8 23.37 -27.84 -4.70
CA PHE A 8 22.01 -28.07 -4.20
C PHE A 8 21.86 -27.82 -2.70
N LEU A 9 22.87 -28.22 -1.90
CA LEU A 9 22.90 -27.99 -0.46
C LEU A 9 23.10 -26.51 -0.11
N VAL A 10 23.89 -25.76 -0.88
CA VAL A 10 24.13 -24.33 -0.65
C VAL A 10 22.88 -23.47 -0.93
N PHE A 11 22.05 -23.84 -1.92
CA PHE A 11 20.81 -23.11 -2.20
C PHE A 11 19.66 -23.44 -1.22
N LEU A 12 19.57 -24.67 -0.72
CA LEU A 12 18.60 -25.02 0.33
C LEU A 12 18.88 -24.29 1.66
N THR A 13 20.15 -23.96 1.95
CA THR A 13 20.52 -23.17 3.14
C THR A 13 20.25 -21.66 3.01
N LEU A 14 20.04 -21.14 1.79
CA LEU A 14 19.61 -19.75 1.56
C LEU A 14 18.08 -19.57 1.65
N GLY A 15 17.33 -20.66 1.82
CA GLY A 15 15.87 -20.68 1.98
C GLY A 15 15.36 -20.19 3.34
N ARG A 16 16.20 -19.59 4.20
CA ARG A 16 15.73 -18.68 5.24
C ARG A 16 15.50 -17.32 4.58
N VAL A 17 14.45 -17.23 3.77
CA VAL A 17 13.85 -15.94 3.45
C VAL A 17 13.39 -15.39 4.79
N CYS A 18 14.17 -14.45 5.31
CA CYS A 18 13.79 -13.66 6.47
C CYS A 18 12.40 -13.11 6.14
N SER A 19 11.39 -13.44 6.95
CA SER A 19 10.13 -12.72 6.99
C SER A 19 10.39 -11.33 7.55
N ALA A 20 11.19 -10.53 6.85
CA ALA A 20 11.05 -9.10 6.93
C ALA A 20 9.76 -8.80 6.18
N SER A 21 8.82 -8.13 6.82
CA SER A 21 7.81 -7.34 6.12
C SER A 21 8.56 -6.46 5.12
N ILE A 22 8.60 -6.88 3.86
CA ILE A 22 9.20 -6.13 2.78
C ILE A 22 8.18 -5.04 2.53
N GLY A 23 8.31 -3.90 3.22
CA GLY A 23 7.36 -2.78 3.24
C GLY A 23 6.92 -2.32 1.85
N LEU A 24 6.06 -3.10 1.22
CA LEU A 24 5.45 -2.87 -0.07
C LEU A 24 4.14 -2.18 0.26
N THR A 25 4.16 -0.87 0.05
CA THR A 25 3.05 0.01 0.32
C THR A 25 1.79 -0.53 -0.34
N GLY A 26 0.82 -0.95 0.46
CA GLY A 26 -0.43 -1.53 -0.03
C GLY A 26 -0.50 -3.06 -0.01
N ILE A 27 0.51 -3.81 0.43
CA ILE A 27 0.38 -5.26 0.74
C ILE A 27 0.55 -5.51 2.24
N ASP A 28 1.70 -5.15 2.80
CA ASP A 28 2.05 -5.44 4.20
C ASP A 28 2.15 -4.19 5.07
N SER A 29 2.28 -3.02 4.46
CA SER A 29 2.40 -1.75 5.15
C SER A 29 1.57 -0.69 4.43
N PHE A 30 0.77 0.05 5.18
CA PHE A 30 0.16 1.28 4.69
C PHE A 30 0.10 2.26 5.85
N GLU A 31 0.90 3.31 5.74
CA GLU A 31 1.12 4.31 6.80
C GLU A 31 -0.17 5.01 7.26
N ASN A 32 -1.15 5.11 6.36
CA ASN A 32 -2.44 5.77 6.59
C ASN A 32 -3.52 4.84 7.15
N LYS A 33 -3.19 3.64 7.64
CA LYS A 33 -4.14 2.83 8.39
C LYS A 33 -4.21 3.33 9.85
N PRO A 34 -5.40 3.37 10.47
CA PRO A 34 -6.71 3.11 9.88
C PRO A 34 -7.23 4.27 9.01
N PHE A 35 -8.01 3.96 7.96
CA PHE A 35 -8.36 4.94 6.93
C PHE A 35 -9.37 5.97 7.42
N CYS A 36 -10.39 5.51 8.14
CA CYS A 36 -11.40 6.40 8.73
C CYS A 36 -10.77 7.44 9.65
N ALA A 37 -9.80 7.04 10.49
CA ALA A 37 -9.15 7.92 11.44
C ALA A 37 -8.15 8.87 10.79
N THR A 38 -7.39 8.37 9.81
CA THR A 38 -6.48 9.22 9.02
C THR A 38 -7.26 10.27 8.23
N ALA A 39 -8.42 9.90 7.66
CA ALA A 39 -9.33 10.86 7.03
C ALA A 39 -9.90 11.89 8.02
N CYS A 40 -10.18 11.51 9.26
CA CYS A 40 -10.60 12.43 10.33
C CYS A 40 -9.51 13.44 10.69
N TYR A 41 -8.27 12.97 10.84
CA TYR A 41 -7.16 13.87 11.08
C TYR A 41 -6.93 14.80 9.88
N GLY A 42 -6.90 14.26 8.67
CA GLY A 42 -6.72 15.04 7.44
C GLY A 42 -7.80 16.10 7.24
N SER A 43 -9.05 15.80 7.59
CA SER A 43 -10.16 16.76 7.44
C SER A 43 -10.12 17.87 8.48
N LEU A 44 -9.59 17.63 9.68
CA LEU A 44 -9.52 18.62 10.76
C LEU A 44 -8.21 19.40 10.79
N SER A 45 -7.11 18.79 10.35
CA SER A 45 -5.76 19.39 10.43
C SER A 45 -5.58 20.63 9.57
N SER A 46 -6.44 20.86 8.57
CA SER A 46 -6.41 22.05 7.71
C SER A 46 -7.02 23.30 8.38
N TYR A 47 -7.80 23.15 9.45
CA TYR A 47 -8.41 24.29 10.12
C TYR A 47 -7.43 25.02 11.04
N ARG A 48 -7.71 26.30 11.28
CA ARG A 48 -6.94 27.12 12.23
C ARG A 48 -7.26 26.69 13.66
N LEU A 49 -6.25 26.72 14.52
CA LEU A 49 -6.40 26.63 15.98
C LEU A 49 -6.06 28.00 16.58
N ASP A 50 -6.44 28.24 17.83
CA ASP A 50 -6.13 29.48 18.53
C ASP A 50 -4.61 29.73 18.68
N CYS A 51 -3.81 28.66 18.64
CA CYS A 51 -2.35 28.69 18.67
C CYS A 51 -1.69 28.51 17.29
N SER A 52 -2.46 28.61 16.20
CA SER A 52 -1.90 28.59 14.84
C SER A 52 -1.21 29.91 14.50
N GLU A 53 -0.08 29.81 13.80
CA GLU A 53 0.60 30.96 13.21
C GLU A 53 0.14 31.14 11.76
N VAL A 54 -0.24 32.36 11.39
CA VAL A 54 -0.62 32.70 10.01
C VAL A 54 0.54 33.46 9.37
N HIS A 55 1.16 32.85 8.35
CA HIS A 55 2.18 33.50 7.54
C HIS A 55 1.56 34.07 6.27
N GLY A 56 1.61 35.40 6.14
CA GLY A 56 0.99 36.14 5.03
C GLY A 56 0.05 37.23 5.54
N ASP A 57 -0.61 37.93 4.61
CA ASP A 57 -1.69 38.84 4.96
C ASP A 57 -2.92 37.99 5.33
N PRO A 58 -3.56 38.17 6.51
CA PRO A 58 -4.72 37.39 6.92
C PRO A 58 -5.90 37.44 5.94
N ASP A 59 -5.98 38.51 5.13
CA ASP A 59 -7.00 38.72 4.09
C ASP A 59 -6.61 38.15 2.71
N ASP A 60 -5.40 37.59 2.55
CA ASP A 60 -4.95 36.93 1.33
C ASP A 60 -5.30 35.44 1.33
N HIS A 61 -5.86 34.96 0.21
CA HIS A 61 -6.19 33.55 0.00
C HIS A 61 -4.95 32.64 -0.08
N HIS A 62 -3.75 33.22 -0.09
CA HIS A 62 -2.47 32.50 -0.02
C HIS A 62 -1.85 32.46 1.39
N ALA A 63 -2.54 32.97 2.42
CA ALA A 63 -2.05 32.90 3.79
C ALA A 63 -1.84 31.44 4.22
N HIS A 64 -0.60 31.09 4.57
CA HIS A 64 -0.26 29.76 5.04
C HIS A 64 -0.52 29.68 6.55
N VAL A 65 -1.49 28.86 6.93
CA VAL A 65 -1.74 28.51 8.33
C VAL A 65 -0.78 27.40 8.72
N MET A 66 0.07 27.66 9.69
CA MET A 66 0.98 26.67 10.27
C MET A 66 0.57 26.44 11.72
N THR A 67 0.33 25.18 12.06
CA THR A 67 -0.01 24.76 13.42
C THR A 67 1.06 23.80 13.90
N SER A 68 1.77 24.15 14.98
CA SER A 68 2.83 23.28 15.48
C SER A 68 2.25 21.98 16.07
N PRO A 69 3.05 20.89 16.11
CA PRO A 69 2.59 19.65 16.72
C PRO A 69 2.21 19.79 18.19
N GLU A 70 2.94 20.61 18.95
CA GLU A 70 2.66 20.90 20.37
C GLU A 70 1.33 21.63 20.52
N CYS A 71 1.03 22.58 19.63
CA CYS A 71 -0.25 23.30 19.61
C CYS A 71 -1.42 22.33 19.36
N ARG A 72 -1.31 21.42 18.39
CA ARG A 72 -2.36 20.40 18.14
C ARG A 72 -2.51 19.43 19.31
N ALA A 73 -1.39 18.98 19.86
CA ALA A 73 -1.35 18.02 20.96
C ALA A 73 -1.96 18.56 22.26
N ASP A 74 -1.93 19.87 22.50
CA ASP A 74 -2.49 20.49 23.71
C ASP A 74 -3.88 21.12 23.52
N ASN A 75 -4.32 21.33 22.28
CA ASN A 75 -5.61 21.97 21.97
C ASN A 75 -6.80 21.03 22.22
N ALA A 76 -7.51 21.26 23.33
CA ALA A 76 -8.66 20.44 23.74
C ALA A 76 -9.80 20.37 22.69
N PRO A 77 -10.29 21.50 22.12
CA PRO A 77 -11.32 21.48 21.08
C PRO A 77 -10.96 20.65 19.85
N PHE A 78 -9.70 20.70 19.42
CA PHE A 78 -9.19 19.89 18.31
C PHE A 78 -9.21 18.39 18.65
N LEU A 79 -8.68 18.02 19.83
CA LEU A 79 -8.65 16.62 20.26
C LEU A 79 -10.07 16.05 20.43
N THR A 80 -11.02 16.78 21.02
CA THR A 80 -12.41 16.30 21.14
C THR A 80 -13.08 16.17 19.77
N SER A 81 -12.84 17.12 18.85
CA SER A 81 -13.37 17.04 17.48
C SER A 81 -12.82 15.84 16.72
N LEU A 82 -11.52 15.57 16.86
CA LEU A 82 -10.86 14.42 16.25
C LEU A 82 -11.39 13.11 16.82
N ALA A 83 -11.51 13.00 18.15
CA ALA A 83 -12.03 11.83 18.81
C ALA A 83 -13.49 11.53 18.40
N TRP A 84 -14.33 12.56 18.31
CA TRP A 84 -15.71 12.43 17.84
C TRP A 84 -15.80 11.97 16.38
N CYS A 85 -14.94 12.52 15.51
CA CYS A 85 -14.89 12.11 14.12
C CYS A 85 -14.56 10.62 14.00
N ILE A 86 -13.51 10.15 14.69
CA ILE A 86 -13.12 8.74 14.69
C ILE A 86 -14.26 7.86 15.20
N HIS A 87 -14.86 8.24 16.33
CA HIS A 87 -15.95 7.47 16.94
C HIS A 87 -17.14 7.31 15.99
N SER A 88 -17.62 8.41 15.40
CA SER A 88 -18.80 8.41 14.53
C SER A 88 -18.53 7.80 13.15
N LYS A 89 -17.42 8.14 12.51
CA LYS A 89 -17.16 7.77 11.12
C LYS A 89 -16.62 6.37 10.94
N CYS A 90 -15.76 5.89 11.85
CA CYS A 90 -15.24 4.52 11.74
C CYS A 90 -16.36 3.49 11.92
N GLU A 91 -17.32 3.76 12.82
CA GLU A 91 -18.53 2.95 12.98
C GLU A 91 -19.45 3.04 11.73
N GLU A 92 -19.66 4.24 11.18
CA GLU A 92 -20.49 4.46 9.98
C GLU A 92 -20.03 3.63 8.76
N VAL A 93 -18.72 3.50 8.54
CA VAL A 93 -18.17 2.71 7.43
C VAL A 93 -17.92 1.23 7.78
N GLY A 94 -18.20 0.82 9.02
CA GLY A 94 -17.99 -0.54 9.49
C GLY A 94 -16.51 -0.93 9.67
N GLU A 95 -15.60 0.04 9.76
CA GLU A 95 -14.19 -0.20 10.07
C GLU A 95 -14.04 -0.40 11.59
N HIS A 96 -14.07 -1.67 12.01
CA HIS A 96 -13.99 -2.05 13.42
C HIS A 96 -12.54 -2.03 13.89
N LEU A 97 -12.17 -0.95 14.59
CA LEU A 97 -10.83 -0.80 15.15
C LEU A 97 -10.80 -1.30 16.59
N SER A 98 -9.79 -2.10 16.93
CA SER A 98 -9.52 -2.44 18.31
C SER A 98 -9.05 -1.22 19.09
N THR A 99 -9.23 -1.26 20.42
CA THR A 99 -8.76 -0.19 21.30
C THR A 99 -7.26 0.07 21.15
N SER A 100 -6.46 -0.97 20.94
CA SER A 100 -5.01 -0.82 20.77
C SER A 100 -4.68 -0.08 19.47
N GLU A 101 -5.36 -0.42 18.37
CA GLU A 101 -5.12 0.22 17.07
C GLU A 101 -5.48 1.71 17.08
N ILE A 102 -6.59 2.08 17.74
CA ILE A 102 -6.99 3.49 17.84
C ILE A 102 -6.00 4.28 18.70
N GLU A 103 -5.60 3.76 19.86
CA GLU A 103 -4.66 4.47 20.75
C GLU A 103 -3.27 4.58 20.10
N GLU A 104 -2.79 3.55 19.40
CA GLU A 104 -1.53 3.62 18.65
C GLU A 104 -1.60 4.66 17.52
N PHE A 105 -2.72 4.70 16.77
CA PHE A 105 -2.94 5.76 15.78
C PHE A 105 -2.95 7.15 16.43
N TRP A 106 -3.61 7.28 17.58
CA TRP A 106 -3.77 8.53 18.31
C TRP A 106 -2.44 9.09 18.79
N GLU A 107 -1.62 8.27 19.46
CA GLU A 107 -0.28 8.65 19.93
C GLU A 107 0.63 9.07 18.77
N ARG A 108 0.51 8.39 17.62
CA ARG A 108 1.32 8.70 16.43
C ARG A 108 0.87 9.96 15.69
N THR A 109 -0.43 10.26 15.67
CA THR A 109 -1.00 11.16 14.64
C THR A 109 -1.74 12.36 15.20
N ALA A 110 -2.28 12.30 16.43
CA ALA A 110 -3.12 13.38 16.95
C ALA A 110 -2.37 14.73 17.02
N GLY A 111 -1.11 14.73 17.45
CA GLY A 111 -0.25 15.93 17.40
C GLY A 111 0.25 16.28 16.00
N GLY A 112 0.22 15.36 15.04
CA GLY A 112 0.82 15.52 13.72
C GLY A 112 2.31 15.21 13.65
N ASP A 113 2.95 14.96 14.79
CA ASP A 113 4.30 14.40 14.91
C ASP A 113 4.28 13.31 15.98
N SER A 114 4.79 12.12 15.63
CA SER A 114 4.93 10.99 16.54
C SER A 114 5.84 11.24 17.75
N ALA A 115 6.70 12.27 17.70
CA ALA A 115 7.53 12.68 18.82
C ALA A 115 6.75 13.44 19.90
N VAL A 116 5.58 14.00 19.56
CA VAL A 116 4.78 14.84 20.46
C VAL A 116 3.52 14.10 20.89
N GLN A 117 3.46 13.77 22.18
CA GLN A 117 2.32 13.06 22.74
C GLN A 117 1.14 14.00 22.98
N PRO A 118 -0.09 13.63 22.59
CA PRO A 118 -1.28 14.41 22.88
C PRO A 118 -1.54 14.48 24.39
N ARG A 119 -2.09 15.60 24.84
CA ARG A 119 -2.45 15.85 26.25
C ARG A 119 -3.36 14.76 26.84
N TRP A 120 -4.26 14.23 26.01
CA TRP A 120 -5.21 13.19 26.39
C TRP A 120 -5.03 11.97 25.48
N SER A 121 -5.22 10.79 26.06
CA SER A 121 -5.47 9.56 25.27
C SER A 121 -6.78 9.68 24.49
N TYR A 122 -6.97 8.85 23.46
CA TYR A 122 -8.21 8.85 22.67
C TYR A 122 -9.43 8.65 23.57
N ARG A 123 -9.36 7.67 24.49
CA ARG A 123 -10.46 7.41 25.42
C ARG A 123 -10.77 8.62 26.32
N GLN A 124 -9.76 9.34 26.79
CA GLN A 124 -9.95 10.53 27.61
C GLN A 124 -10.54 11.69 26.79
N ALA A 125 -10.09 11.88 25.56
CA ALA A 125 -10.64 12.89 24.66
C ALA A 125 -12.12 12.62 24.39
N LEU A 126 -12.50 11.36 24.11
CA LEU A 126 -13.89 10.96 23.89
C LEU A 126 -14.74 11.11 25.17
N ALA A 127 -14.19 10.82 26.35
CA ALA A 127 -14.90 10.97 27.62
C ALA A 127 -15.21 12.42 28.00
N ASN A 128 -14.52 13.40 27.42
CA ASN A 128 -14.79 14.83 27.60
C ASN A 128 -15.92 15.35 26.68
N ILE A 129 -16.54 14.48 25.88
CA ILE A 129 -17.62 14.83 24.96
C ILE A 129 -18.95 14.43 25.62
N PHE A 130 -19.70 15.43 26.09
CA PHE A 130 -20.98 15.21 26.77
C PHE A 130 -22.16 15.14 25.80
N GLU A 131 -22.08 15.86 24.68
CA GLU A 131 -23.13 15.95 23.66
C GLU A 131 -22.53 15.87 22.26
N ALA A 132 -23.31 15.35 21.31
CA ALA A 132 -22.89 15.27 19.92
C ALA A 132 -22.73 16.68 19.32
N PRO A 133 -21.57 17.03 18.74
CA PRO A 133 -21.34 18.34 18.16
C PRO A 133 -22.24 18.56 16.93
N VAL A 134 -22.88 19.72 16.90
CA VAL A 134 -23.80 20.14 15.82
C VAL A 134 -23.19 21.16 14.88
N MET A 135 -22.16 21.89 15.31
CA MET A 135 -21.52 22.94 14.54
C MET A 135 -20.59 22.35 13.48
N GLU A 136 -20.74 22.77 12.23
CA GLU A 136 -19.80 22.48 11.14
C GLU A 136 -19.04 23.77 10.77
N LEU A 137 -17.71 23.69 10.64
CA LEU A 137 -16.87 24.83 10.30
C LEU A 137 -16.76 25.00 8.78
N GLY A 138 -16.93 26.24 8.32
CA GLY A 138 -16.57 26.66 6.96
C GLY A 138 -15.05 26.69 6.75
N HIS A 139 -14.60 26.80 5.50
CA HIS A 139 -13.20 26.59 5.08
C HIS A 139 -12.15 27.37 5.89
N ASP A 140 -12.45 28.61 6.29
CA ASP A 140 -11.54 29.48 7.05
C ASP A 140 -11.82 29.49 8.57
N GLY A 141 -12.59 28.50 9.04
CA GLY A 141 -12.98 28.36 10.44
C GLY A 141 -11.80 28.11 11.38
N THR A 142 -11.93 28.62 12.60
CA THR A 142 -11.03 28.30 13.72
C THR A 142 -11.73 27.32 14.66
N ILE A 143 -11.05 26.25 15.06
CA ILE A 143 -11.58 25.26 16.00
C ILE A 143 -11.44 25.82 17.43
N SER A 144 -12.44 26.55 17.88
CA SER A 144 -12.54 27.05 19.26
C SER A 144 -13.38 26.14 20.17
N GLU A 145 -14.25 25.31 19.59
CA GLU A 145 -15.13 24.37 20.28
C GLU A 145 -15.12 23.00 19.60
N THR A 146 -15.72 21.98 20.22
CA THR A 146 -15.86 20.66 19.59
C THR A 146 -16.78 20.78 18.37
N VAL A 147 -16.28 20.42 17.19
CA VAL A 147 -17.02 20.52 15.93
C VAL A 147 -17.39 19.16 15.37
N LYS A 148 -18.44 19.16 14.57
CA LYS A 148 -18.87 18.00 13.81
C LYS A 148 -17.84 17.68 12.74
N THR A 149 -17.73 16.40 12.38
CA THR A 149 -16.94 15.93 11.25
C THR A 149 -17.20 16.75 9.97
N PRO A 150 -16.16 17.35 9.38
CA PRO A 150 -16.29 18.13 8.15
C PRO A 150 -16.78 17.30 6.95
N PHE A 151 -17.54 17.90 6.05
CA PHE A 151 -17.98 17.25 4.80
C PHE A 151 -16.81 16.66 3.97
N PHE A 152 -15.65 17.32 3.96
CA PHE A 152 -14.47 16.91 3.20
C PHE A 152 -13.89 15.54 3.62
N TRP A 153 -14.27 15.04 4.79
CA TRP A 153 -13.88 13.70 5.26
C TRP A 153 -14.18 12.60 4.23
N ASN A 154 -15.33 12.63 3.56
CA ASN A 154 -15.71 11.60 2.56
C ASN A 154 -14.70 11.53 1.40
N VAL A 155 -14.21 12.69 0.97
CA VAL A 155 -13.24 12.80 -0.13
C VAL A 155 -11.90 12.21 0.31
N LEU A 156 -11.44 12.53 1.53
CA LEU A 156 -10.20 11.99 2.06
C LEU A 156 -10.28 10.48 2.29
N TYR A 157 -11.38 9.99 2.86
CA TYR A 157 -11.59 8.55 3.06
C TYR A 157 -11.63 7.79 1.73
N GLY A 158 -12.38 8.30 0.74
CA GLY A 158 -12.40 7.73 -0.61
C GLY A 158 -11.02 7.75 -1.28
N THR A 159 -10.24 8.81 -1.04
CA THR A 159 -8.87 8.94 -1.57
C THR A 159 -7.95 7.89 -0.96
N TYR A 160 -7.90 7.77 0.37
CA TYR A 160 -7.01 6.81 1.05
C TYR A 160 -7.36 5.36 0.72
N THR A 161 -8.65 5.03 0.65
CA THR A 161 -9.11 3.68 0.28
C THR A 161 -8.78 3.36 -1.18
N THR A 162 -8.97 4.32 -2.10
CA THR A 162 -8.59 4.15 -3.52
C THR A 162 -7.08 3.99 -3.66
N LEU A 163 -6.27 4.85 -3.03
CA LEU A 163 -4.81 4.74 -3.08
C LEU A 163 -4.30 3.41 -2.51
N TYR A 164 -4.94 2.90 -1.47
CA TYR A 164 -4.64 1.56 -0.95
C TYR A 164 -4.96 0.48 -1.98
N GLN A 165 -6.14 0.53 -2.59
CA GLN A 165 -6.56 -0.46 -3.59
C GLN A 165 -5.65 -0.44 -4.83
N GLU A 166 -5.29 0.75 -5.30
CA GLU A 166 -4.36 0.92 -6.43
C GLU A 166 -2.96 0.44 -6.06
N GLY A 167 -2.47 0.76 -4.86
CA GLY A 167 -1.19 0.26 -4.35
C GLY A 167 -1.17 -1.27 -4.24
N TRP A 168 -2.25 -1.87 -3.73
CA TRP A 168 -2.42 -3.32 -3.66
C TRP A 168 -2.38 -3.94 -5.07
N ASN A 169 -3.21 -3.45 -5.99
CA ASN A 169 -3.30 -3.96 -7.36
C ASN A 169 -1.96 -3.83 -8.08
N MET A 170 -1.35 -2.65 -8.08
CA MET A 170 -0.07 -2.37 -8.73
C MET A 170 1.03 -3.32 -8.25
N ASN A 171 1.13 -3.51 -6.93
CA ASN A 171 2.17 -4.36 -6.35
C ASN A 171 1.90 -5.84 -6.59
N VAL A 172 0.65 -6.30 -6.50
CA VAL A 172 0.31 -7.70 -6.77
C VAL A 172 0.56 -8.05 -8.24
N PHE A 173 0.12 -7.23 -9.18
CA PHE A 173 0.40 -7.45 -10.60
C PHE A 173 1.89 -7.34 -10.91
N GLY A 174 2.60 -6.38 -10.31
CA GLY A 174 4.05 -6.26 -10.42
C GLY A 174 4.77 -7.52 -9.94
N LEU A 175 4.37 -8.08 -8.80
CA LEU A 175 4.92 -9.33 -8.28
C LEU A 175 4.57 -10.53 -9.18
N ILE A 176 3.37 -10.61 -9.74
CA ILE A 176 2.99 -11.66 -10.69
C ILE A 176 3.88 -11.60 -11.93
N ILE A 177 4.03 -10.43 -12.54
CA ILE A 177 4.86 -10.25 -13.73
C ILE A 177 6.33 -10.55 -13.41
N LEU A 178 6.84 -10.15 -12.25
CA LEU A 178 8.20 -10.47 -11.82
C LEU A 178 8.40 -11.98 -11.64
N ASN A 179 7.47 -12.65 -10.94
CA ASN A 179 7.58 -14.09 -10.66
C ASN A 179 7.36 -14.94 -11.91
N VAL A 180 6.43 -14.58 -12.78
CA VAL A 180 6.20 -15.28 -14.05
C VAL A 180 7.31 -14.95 -15.05
N GLY A 181 7.71 -13.67 -15.14
CA GLY A 181 8.68 -13.20 -16.11
C GLY A 181 10.13 -13.62 -15.83
N LEU A 182 10.53 -13.59 -14.56
CA LEU A 182 11.88 -13.97 -14.15
C LEU A 182 11.91 -15.31 -13.42
N GLY A 183 10.97 -15.51 -12.50
CA GLY A 183 10.95 -16.70 -11.65
C GLY A 183 10.68 -17.98 -12.44
N LEU A 184 9.66 -18.01 -13.30
CA LEU A 184 9.28 -19.21 -14.06
C LEU A 184 10.44 -19.78 -14.91
N PRO A 185 11.14 -19.02 -15.78
CA PRO A 185 12.23 -19.60 -16.58
C PRO A 185 13.40 -20.07 -15.72
N VAL A 186 13.71 -19.38 -14.61
CA VAL A 186 14.76 -19.80 -13.67
C VAL A 186 14.36 -21.13 -13.01
N VAL A 187 13.13 -21.24 -12.51
CA VAL A 187 12.61 -22.45 -11.87
C VAL A 187 12.55 -23.61 -12.86
N LEU A 188 12.04 -23.41 -14.07
CA LEU A 188 12.00 -24.46 -15.10
C LEU A 188 13.41 -24.94 -15.47
N THR A 189 14.37 -24.03 -15.54
CA THR A 189 15.77 -24.37 -15.79
C THR A 189 16.35 -25.21 -14.64
N TRP A 190 16.06 -24.84 -13.40
CA TRP A 190 16.49 -25.59 -12.21
C TRP A 190 15.84 -26.96 -12.11
N LEU A 191 14.53 -27.06 -12.38
CA LEU A 191 13.80 -28.33 -12.41
C LEU A 191 14.37 -29.27 -13.48
N GLY A 192 14.88 -28.74 -14.59
CA GLY A 192 15.57 -29.52 -15.63
C GLY A 192 16.91 -30.13 -15.19
N TYR A 193 17.48 -29.72 -14.06
CA TYR A 193 18.68 -30.32 -13.48
C TYR A 193 18.38 -31.36 -12.39
N LEU A 194 17.11 -31.50 -11.99
CA LEU A 194 16.69 -32.45 -10.96
C LEU A 194 16.40 -33.83 -11.57
N PRO A 195 17.06 -34.90 -11.07
CA PRO A 195 16.88 -36.26 -11.61
C PRO A 195 15.45 -36.80 -11.40
N LEU A 196 14.66 -36.15 -10.54
CA LEU A 196 13.27 -36.51 -10.28
C LEU A 196 12.34 -36.17 -11.47
N PHE A 197 12.68 -35.13 -12.24
CA PHE A 197 11.82 -34.59 -13.29
C PHE A 197 12.26 -35.00 -14.71
N ASP A 198 13.35 -35.73 -14.85
CA ASP A 198 13.91 -36.14 -16.15
C ASP A 198 12.87 -36.81 -17.05
N ARG A 199 12.09 -37.77 -16.52
CA ARG A 199 11.05 -38.49 -17.29
C ARG A 199 9.94 -37.56 -17.82
N VAL A 200 9.60 -36.52 -17.05
CA VAL A 200 8.56 -35.55 -17.44
C VAL A 200 9.10 -34.63 -18.53
N PHE A 201 10.33 -34.12 -18.36
CA PHE A 201 10.97 -33.27 -19.36
C PHE A 201 11.24 -34.00 -20.67
N GLU A 202 11.69 -35.25 -20.64
CA GLU A 202 11.91 -36.06 -21.85
C GLU A 202 10.63 -36.21 -22.67
N ARG A 203 9.48 -36.35 -22.00
CA ARG A 203 8.18 -36.46 -22.68
C ARG A 203 7.65 -35.12 -23.20
N LEU A 204 7.97 -34.01 -22.54
CA LEU A 204 7.51 -32.67 -22.92
C LEU A 204 8.36 -32.01 -24.02
N ARG A 205 9.68 -32.24 -24.02
CA ARG A 205 10.64 -31.66 -24.98
C ARG A 205 10.22 -31.78 -26.46
N PRO A 206 9.74 -32.94 -26.97
CA PRO A 206 9.31 -33.05 -28.37
C PRO A 206 8.09 -32.22 -28.74
N TYR A 207 7.28 -31.81 -27.78
CA TYR A 207 6.09 -30.98 -28.03
C TYR A 207 6.34 -29.49 -27.79
N ILE A 208 7.23 -29.14 -26.86
CA ILE A 208 7.40 -27.75 -26.39
C ILE A 208 8.74 -27.14 -26.81
N VAL A 209 9.83 -27.90 -26.80
CA VAL A 209 11.20 -27.37 -26.95
C VAL A 209 11.71 -27.49 -28.38
N TYR A 210 11.50 -28.63 -29.03
CA TYR A 210 12.02 -28.88 -30.37
C TYR A 210 11.22 -28.27 -31.54
N PRO A 211 9.87 -28.21 -31.50
CA PRO A 211 9.13 -27.63 -32.62
C PRO A 211 9.16 -26.09 -32.60
N SER A 212 9.36 -25.46 -33.76
CA SER A 212 9.10 -24.03 -33.96
C SER A 212 7.61 -23.75 -34.10
N LEU A 213 7.19 -22.54 -33.71
CA LEU A 213 5.83 -22.05 -33.95
C LEU A 213 5.50 -22.00 -35.46
N VAL A 214 6.48 -21.72 -36.31
CA VAL A 214 6.32 -21.64 -37.77
C VAL A 214 7.23 -22.65 -38.47
N GLY A 215 6.66 -23.77 -38.92
CA GLY A 215 7.31 -24.74 -39.80
C GLY A 215 8.72 -25.16 -39.34
N THR A 216 9.72 -24.99 -40.21
CA THR A 216 11.13 -25.31 -39.95
C THR A 216 11.99 -24.07 -39.64
N TYR A 217 11.36 -22.92 -39.38
CA TYR A 217 12.05 -21.62 -39.17
C TYR A 217 12.75 -21.50 -37.80
N HIS A 218 12.88 -22.58 -37.02
CA HIS A 218 13.76 -22.60 -35.84
C HIS A 218 15.27 -22.61 -36.22
N VAL A 219 15.61 -23.19 -37.37
CA VAL A 219 16.99 -23.29 -37.92
C VAL A 219 17.22 -22.43 -39.15
N ARG A 220 16.16 -21.78 -39.64
CA ARG A 220 16.22 -20.89 -40.80
C ARG A 220 15.63 -19.53 -40.41
N PRO A 221 16.30 -18.41 -40.76
CA PRO A 221 15.75 -17.10 -40.50
C PRO A 221 14.45 -16.88 -41.27
N LEU A 222 13.53 -16.14 -40.66
CA LEU A 222 12.30 -15.67 -41.27
C LEU A 222 12.61 -14.76 -42.49
N PRO A 223 11.68 -14.65 -43.45
CA PRO A 223 11.80 -13.72 -44.56
C PRO A 223 12.11 -12.30 -44.07
N PHE A 224 12.88 -11.53 -44.84
CA PHE A 224 13.34 -10.18 -44.48
C PHE A 224 14.30 -10.10 -43.28
N PHE A 225 14.99 -11.20 -42.95
CA PHE A 225 16.00 -11.24 -41.87
C PHE A 225 15.45 -10.87 -40.48
N LEU A 226 14.17 -11.15 -40.20
CA LEU A 226 13.54 -10.94 -38.89
C LEU A 226 14.05 -11.88 -37.77
N GLY A 227 15.09 -12.66 -38.02
CA GLY A 227 15.64 -13.66 -37.08
C GLY A 227 14.95 -15.02 -37.17
N ASN A 228 15.24 -15.91 -36.23
CA ASN A 228 14.64 -17.26 -36.18
C ASN A 228 13.27 -17.23 -35.49
N ALA A 229 12.36 -18.10 -35.90
CA ALA A 229 11.05 -18.23 -35.27
C ALA A 229 11.18 -18.82 -33.86
N PRO A 230 10.38 -18.36 -32.88
CA PRO A 230 10.40 -18.91 -31.53
C PRO A 230 9.95 -20.38 -31.52
N THR A 231 10.49 -21.15 -30.57
CA THR A 231 9.97 -22.48 -30.23
C THR A 231 8.55 -22.37 -29.67
N VAL A 232 7.78 -23.46 -29.70
CA VAL A 232 6.41 -23.46 -29.13
C VAL A 232 6.43 -23.02 -27.66
N GLY A 233 7.39 -23.48 -26.86
CA GLY A 233 7.55 -23.05 -25.46
C GLY A 233 7.86 -21.57 -25.30
N GLN A 234 8.77 -21.02 -26.12
CA GLN A 234 9.05 -19.58 -26.11
C GLN A 234 7.84 -18.76 -26.55
N ALA A 235 7.11 -19.21 -27.56
CA ALA A 235 5.89 -18.55 -28.03
C ALA A 235 4.78 -18.58 -26.97
N LEU A 236 4.58 -19.70 -26.27
CA LEU A 236 3.64 -19.80 -25.15
C LEU A 236 4.01 -18.87 -24.01
N TYR A 237 5.30 -18.80 -23.66
CA TYR A 237 5.80 -17.90 -22.63
C TYR A 237 5.61 -16.42 -23.00
N VAL A 238 5.93 -16.04 -24.24
CA VAL A 238 5.68 -14.68 -24.75
C VAL A 238 4.18 -14.37 -24.74
N GLY A 239 3.34 -15.30 -25.20
CA GLY A 239 1.88 -15.15 -25.18
C GLY A 239 1.32 -14.97 -23.77
N LEU A 240 1.85 -15.74 -22.79
CA LEU A 240 1.52 -15.57 -21.38
C LEU A 240 1.90 -14.17 -20.87
N MET A 241 3.10 -13.69 -21.21
CA MET A 241 3.53 -12.36 -20.80
C MET A 241 2.66 -11.27 -21.42
N VAL A 242 2.28 -11.39 -22.69
CA VAL A 242 1.33 -10.45 -23.33
C VAL A 242 -0.02 -10.48 -22.62
N ALA A 243 -0.57 -11.67 -22.33
CA ALA A 243 -1.85 -11.80 -21.64
C ALA A 243 -1.85 -11.23 -20.21
N LEU A 244 -0.69 -11.24 -19.53
CA LEU A 244 -0.54 -10.65 -18.20
C LEU A 244 -0.31 -9.12 -18.22
N ASN A 245 0.01 -8.54 -19.37
CA ASN A 245 0.26 -7.10 -19.55
C ASN A 245 -0.92 -6.35 -20.19
N VAL A 246 -2.01 -7.05 -20.53
CA VAL A 246 -3.25 -6.50 -21.12
C VAL A 246 -4.36 -6.60 -20.09
#